data_AF-A0A2W6XCM2-F1
#
_entry.id   AF-A0A2W6XCM2-F1
#
_cell.length_a   1.000
_cell.length_b   1.000
_cell.length_c   1.000
_cell.angle_alpha   90.00
_cell.angle_beta   90.00
_cell.angle_gamma   90.00
#
_symmetry.space_group_name_H-M   'P 1'
#
loop_
_entity.id
_entity.type
_entity.pdbx_description
1 polymer ?
#
loop_
_entity_poly.entity_id
_entity_poly.type
_entity_poly.pdbx_seq_one_letter_code
_entity_poly.pdbx_strand_id
1 'polypeptide(L)' 'MSQHNIIGSEAFTRGPSVIIRKYRAGGMRRRRARTAMAFVAGAGAMLAAGAVGAVAVFGAGLP' A
#
# COMPACT_ATOMS: atom_id res chain seq x y z
N MET A 1 18.05 -22.07 -25.53
CA MET A 1 18.01 -22.40 -24.09
C MET A 1 18.35 -21.14 -23.33
N SER A 2 17.45 -20.63 -22.49
CA SER A 2 17.73 -19.48 -21.64
C SER A 2 18.67 -19.92 -20.52
N GLN A 3 19.89 -19.37 -20.47
CA GLN A 3 20.79 -19.57 -19.34
C GLN A 3 20.37 -18.59 -18.25
N HIS A 4 19.51 -19.06 -17.35
CA HIS A 4 19.21 -18.32 -16.12
C HIS A 4 20.42 -18.51 -15.21
N ASN A 5 21.24 -17.47 -15.07
CA ASN A 5 22.40 -17.51 -14.21
C ASN A 5 21.94 -17.71 -12.75
N ILE A 6 22.09 -18.94 -12.25
CA ILE A 6 21.75 -19.32 -10.87
C ILE A 6 22.91 -19.09 -9.90
N ILE A 7 24.10 -18.72 -10.43
CA ILE A 7 25.29 -18.37 -9.64
C ILE A 7 25.02 -17.02 -8.95
N GLY A 8 25.01 -17.02 -7.62
CA GLY A 8 24.64 -15.86 -6.79
C GLY A 8 23.19 -15.83 -6.34
N SER A 9 22.36 -16.80 -6.74
CA SER A 9 21.04 -16.97 -6.13
C SER A 9 21.18 -17.45 -4.68
N GLU A 10 20.22 -17.06 -3.86
CA GLU A 10 20.08 -17.44 -2.44
C GLU A 10 20.20 -18.96 -2.20
N ALA A 11 19.95 -19.79 -3.22
CA ALA A 11 20.14 -21.24 -3.18
C ALA A 11 21.61 -21.70 -3.00
N PHE A 12 22.60 -20.85 -3.30
CA PHE A 12 24.04 -21.16 -3.16
C PHE A 12 24.73 -20.35 -2.05
N THR A 13 24.00 -19.53 -1.31
CA THR A 13 24.56 -18.76 -0.19
C THR A 13 24.70 -19.68 1.02
N ARG A 14 25.91 -19.81 1.59
CA ARG A 14 26.19 -20.61 2.81
C ARG A 14 25.65 -19.99 4.12
N GLY A 15 24.75 -19.00 4.01
CA GLY A 15 24.09 -18.37 5.14
C GLY A 15 22.94 -19.24 5.67
N PRO A 16 22.39 -18.94 6.84
CA PRO A 16 21.26 -19.68 7.41
C PRO A 16 20.09 -19.74 6.43
N SER A 17 19.68 -20.95 6.05
CA SER A 17 18.56 -21.15 5.12
C SER A 17 17.24 -20.93 5.84
N VAL A 18 16.41 -20.03 5.31
CA VAL A 18 15.07 -19.77 5.84
C VAL A 18 14.06 -20.51 4.97
N ILE A 19 13.49 -21.59 5.51
CA ILE A 19 12.42 -22.32 4.84
C ILE A 19 11.11 -21.54 5.04
N ILE A 20 10.65 -20.87 3.98
CA ILE A 20 9.34 -20.21 3.99
C ILE A 20 8.25 -21.28 3.86
N ARG A 21 7.74 -21.74 5.00
CA ARG A 21 6.72 -22.81 5.07
C ARG A 21 5.42 -22.46 4.32
N LYS A 22 5.08 -21.16 4.23
CA LYS A 22 3.89 -20.64 3.54
C LYS A 22 4.20 -19.30 2.90
N TYR A 23 4.55 -19.30 1.62
CA TYR A 23 4.60 -18.08 0.82
C TYR A 23 3.20 -17.78 0.27
N ARG A 24 2.56 -16.71 0.76
CA ARG A 24 1.28 -16.26 0.20
C ARG A 24 1.54 -15.33 -0.99
N ALA A 25 1.58 -15.90 -2.18
CA ALA A 25 1.62 -15.15 -3.42
C ALA A 25 0.47 -14.11 -3.43
N GLY A 26 0.81 -12.83 -3.64
CA GLY A 26 -0.17 -11.73 -3.66
C GLY A 26 -0.37 -11.00 -2.33
N GLY A 27 0.39 -11.31 -1.28
CA GLY A 27 0.42 -10.50 -0.04
C GLY A 27 0.78 -9.03 -0.30
N MET A 28 1.78 -8.80 -1.16
CA MET A 28 2.20 -7.45 -1.58
C MET A 28 1.08 -6.71 -2.34
N ARG A 29 0.40 -7.39 -3.27
CA ARG A 29 -0.73 -6.81 -4.03
C ARG A 29 -1.87 -6.40 -3.10
N ARG A 30 -2.22 -7.25 -2.13
CA ARG A 30 -3.26 -6.97 -1.12
C ARG A 30 -2.87 -5.82 -0.19
N ARG A 31 -1.61 -5.76 0.26
CA ARG A 31 -1.10 -4.63 1.07
C ARG A 31 -1.21 -3.33 0.29
N ARG A 32 -0.72 -3.30 -0.95
CA ARG A 32 -0.79 -2.12 -1.83
C ARG A 32 -2.23 -1.66 -2.07
N ALA A 33 -3.16 -2.58 -2.33
CA ALA A 33 -4.57 -2.26 -2.50
C ALA A 33 -5.20 -1.66 -1.22
N ARG A 34 -4.89 -2.22 -0.03
CA ARG A 34 -5.37 -1.67 1.25
C ARG A 34 -4.82 -0.28 1.51
N THR A 35 -3.53 -0.04 1.23
CA THR A 35 -2.92 1.28 1.40
C THR A 35 -3.56 2.32 0.49
N ALA A 36 -3.82 1.97 -0.77
CA ALA A 36 -4.52 2.86 -1.71
C ALA A 36 -5.94 3.18 -1.24
N MET A 37 -6.71 2.18 -0.79
CA MET A 37 -8.05 2.39 -0.23
C MET A 37 -8.02 3.28 1.02
N ALA A 38 -7.07 3.06 1.93
CA ALA A 38 -6.92 3.89 3.13
C ALA A 38 -6.62 5.36 2.77
N PHE A 39 -5.77 5.58 1.77
CA PHE A 39 -5.47 6.91 1.28
C PHE A 39 -6.72 7.60 0.71
N VAL A 40 -7.47 6.92 -0.17
CA VAL A 40 -8.69 7.47 -0.78
C VAL A 40 -9.74 7.77 0.29
N ALA A 41 -9.92 6.88 1.26
CA ALA A 41 -10.84 7.09 2.38
C ALA A 41 -10.43 8.30 3.23
N GLY A 42 -9.14 8.44 3.54
CA GLY A 42 -8.60 9.59 4.28
C GLY A 42 -8.77 10.90 3.53
N ALA A 43 -8.50 10.92 2.22
CA ALA A 43 -8.70 12.09 1.37
C ALA A 43 -10.17 12.52 1.33
N GLY A 44 -11.09 11.56 1.17
CA GLY A 44 -12.53 11.82 1.21
C GLY A 44 -12.99 12.39 2.56
N ALA A 45 -12.50 11.83 3.66
CA ALA A 45 -12.82 12.34 5.00
C ALA A 45 -12.32 13.78 5.21
N MET A 46 -11.12 14.10 4.74
CA MET A 46 -10.56 15.45 4.84
C MET A 46 -11.33 16.47 3.99
N LEU A 47 -11.77 16.08 2.78
CA LEU A 47 -12.62 16.94 1.95
C LEU A 47 -13.96 17.22 2.64
N ALA A 48 -14.61 16.20 3.20
CA ALA A 48 -15.86 16.37 3.91
C ALA A 48 -15.71 17.27 5.14
N ALA A 49 -14.68 17.03 5.96
CA ALA A 49 -14.39 17.86 7.13
C ALA A 49 -14.08 19.31 6.74
N GLY A 50 -13.30 19.52 5.68
CA GLY A 50 -12.98 20.85 5.16
C GLY A 50 -14.22 21.59 4.65
N ALA A 51 -15.11 20.91 3.93
CA ALA A 51 -16.38 21.49 3.47
C ALA A 51 -17.29 21.88 4.64
N VAL A 52 -17.44 21.01 5.64
CA VAL A 52 -18.21 21.31 6.85
C VAL A 52 -17.61 22.51 7.60
N GLY A 53 -16.29 22.54 7.75
CA GLY A 53 -15.59 23.68 8.36
C GLY A 53 -15.79 24.99 7.59
N ALA A 54 -15.72 24.94 6.26
CA ALA A 54 -15.94 26.11 5.41
C ALA A 54 -17.37 26.65 5.54
N VAL A 55 -18.38 25.77 5.57
CA VAL A 55 -19.78 26.17 5.81
C VAL A 55 -19.96 26.75 7.21
N ALA A 56 -19.32 26.17 8.23
CA ALA A 56 -19.42 26.67 9.60
C ALA A 56 -18.83 28.10 9.75
N VAL A 57 -17.76 28.40 9.01
CA VAL A 57 -17.07 29.71 9.09
C VAL A 57 -17.68 30.75 8.15
N PHE A 58 -18.02 30.36 6.92
CA PHE A 58 -18.43 31.27 5.85
C PHE A 58 -19.90 31.13 5.44
N GLY A 59 -20.67 30.25 6.10
CA GLY A 59 -22.04 29.89 5.72
C GLY A 59 -23.02 31.05 5.61
N ALA A 60 -22.83 32.11 6.41
CA ALA A 60 -23.67 33.31 6.35
C ALA A 60 -23.30 34.30 5.21
N GLY A 61 -22.19 34.06 4.50
CA GLY A 61 -21.69 34.91 3.41
C GLY A 61 -21.52 34.18 2.07
N LEU A 62 -22.00 32.95 1.96
CA LEU A 62 -22.13 32.25 0.68
C LEU A 62 -23.41 32.75 -0.01
N PRO A 63 -23.36 33.14 -1.30
CA PRO A 63 -24.53 33.63 -2.04
C PRO A 63 -25.63 32.57 -2.18
#